data_AF-A0A2V9U8D6-F1
#
_entry.id   AF-A0A2V9U8D6-F1
#
_cell.length_a   1.000
_cell.length_b   1.000
_cell.length_c   1.000
_cell.angle_alpha   90.00
_cell.angle_beta   90.00
_cell.angle_gamma   90.00
#
_symmetry.space_group_name_H-M   'P 1'
#
loop_
_entity.id
_entity.type
_entity.pdbx_description
1 polymer ?
#
loop_
_entity_poly.entity_id
_entity_poly.type
_entity_poly.pdbx_seq_one_letter_code
_entity_poly.pdbx_strand_id
1 'polypeptide(L)'
;MHFLSAAHQLAWSQYPLIWLCECCAILWLVVRSIRSPWARAGVVMMICGLAMNALVTDANAGTMPVVGMPSTLRPVSPMWQAATAHTRLALLADQARLGLFSVGDVVLLLGGSLVMAICFRKAIRRHATCRSANF
;
A
#
# COMPACT_ATOMS: atom_id res chain seq x y z
N MET A 1 -5.57 -23.07 18.00
CA MET A 1 -5.25 -21.87 17.18
C MET A 1 -5.15 -20.57 18.01
N HIS A 2 -5.87 -20.42 19.13
CA HIS A 2 -5.80 -19.22 19.99
C HIS A 2 -4.47 -19.00 20.73
N PHE A 3 -3.74 -20.07 21.09
CA PHE A 3 -2.45 -19.92 21.79
C PHE A 3 -1.34 -19.33 20.91
N LEU A 4 -1.31 -19.72 19.63
CA LEU A 4 -0.36 -19.16 18.67
C LEU A 4 -0.66 -17.69 18.37
N SER A 5 -1.94 -17.33 18.19
CA SER A 5 -2.31 -15.92 17.99
C SER A 5 -2.06 -15.07 19.24
N ALA A 6 -2.32 -15.60 20.44
CA ALA A 6 -2.07 -14.91 21.70
C ALA A 6 -0.58 -14.75 21.99
N ALA A 7 0.22 -15.81 21.78
CA ALA A 7 1.68 -15.74 21.91
C ALA A 7 2.28 -14.79 20.86
N HIS A 8 1.74 -14.78 19.64
CA HIS A 8 2.12 -13.85 18.60
C HIS A 8 1.77 -12.39 18.98
N GLN A 9 0.57 -12.13 19.51
CA GLN A 9 0.19 -10.80 20.02
C GLN A 9 1.05 -10.36 21.21
N LEU A 10 1.41 -11.28 22.11
CA LEU A 10 2.31 -11.00 23.24
C LEU A 10 3.73 -10.68 22.79
N ALA A 11 4.25 -11.44 21.82
CA ALA A 11 5.54 -11.15 21.20
C ALA A 11 5.52 -9.81 20.45
N TRP A 12 4.39 -9.48 19.81
CA TRP A 12 4.16 -8.21 19.11
C TRP A 12 4.21 -7.01 20.06
N SER A 13 3.63 -7.13 21.25
CA SER A 13 3.62 -6.03 22.23
C SER A 13 4.94 -5.87 22.99
N GLN A 14 5.68 -6.95 23.21
CA GLN A 14 6.93 -6.91 23.98
C GLN A 14 8.15 -6.46 23.18
N TYR A 15 8.22 -6.78 21.88
CA TYR A 15 9.42 -6.51 21.07
C TYR A 15 9.11 -5.86 19.70
N PRO A 16 8.42 -4.71 19.67
CA PRO A 16 8.02 -4.06 18.41
C PRO A 16 9.22 -3.68 17.52
N LEU A 17 10.37 -3.38 18.12
CA LEU A 17 11.60 -3.01 17.41
C LEU A 17 12.20 -4.19 16.61
N ILE A 18 12.16 -5.41 17.15
CA ILE A 18 12.71 -6.59 16.48
C ILE A 18 11.89 -6.90 15.24
N TRP A 19 10.57 -6.86 15.35
CA TRP A 19 9.66 -7.07 14.22
C TRP A 19 9.78 -5.98 13.16
N LEU A 20 9.92 -4.71 13.56
CA LEU A 20 10.20 -3.63 12.62
C LEU A 20 11.50 -3.90 11.84
N CYS A 21 12.53 -4.39 12.52
CA CYS A 21 13.81 -4.76 11.92
C CYS A 21 13.65 -5.91 10.90
N GLU A 22 12.96 -6.99 11.28
CA GLU A 22 12.66 -8.13 10.40
C GLU A 22 11.85 -7.70 9.17
N CYS A 23 10.80 -6.90 9.36
CA CYS A 23 10.02 -6.34 8.25
C CYS A 23 10.88 -5.46 7.35
N CYS A 24 11.75 -4.61 7.90
CA CYS A 24 12.68 -3.80 7.13
C CYS A 24 13.69 -4.67 6.34
N ALA A 25 14.19 -5.74 6.95
CA ALA A 25 15.13 -6.66 6.32
C ALA A 25 14.48 -7.42 5.16
N ILE A 26 13.28 -7.96 5.36
CA ILE A 26 12.49 -8.62 4.31
C ILE A 26 12.18 -7.64 3.19
N LEU A 27 11.76 -6.42 3.53
CA LEU A 27 11.48 -5.36 2.56
C LEU A 27 12.71 -5.06 1.71
N TRP A 28 13.87 -4.89 2.36
CA TRP A 28 15.13 -4.64 1.68
C TRP A 28 15.52 -5.80 0.76
N LEU A 29 15.34 -7.05 1.20
CA LEU A 29 15.61 -8.24 0.39
C LEU A 29 14.71 -8.31 -0.85
N VAL A 30 13.41 -8.05 -0.69
CA VAL A 30 12.44 -7.98 -1.80
C VAL A 30 12.86 -6.90 -2.79
N VAL A 31 13.11 -5.68 -2.30
CA VAL A 31 13.54 -4.54 -3.11
C VAL A 31 14.86 -4.81 -3.83
N ARG A 32 15.80 -5.51 -3.18
CA ARG A 32 17.09 -5.91 -3.77
C ARG A 32 16.96 -6.99 -4.84
N SER A 33 15.99 -7.92 -4.71
CA SER A 33 15.75 -8.97 -5.71
C SER A 33 15.28 -8.42 -7.06
N ILE A 34 14.70 -7.22 -7.07
CA ILE A 34 14.17 -6.56 -8.26
C ILE A 34 15.32 -5.92 -9.06
N ARG A 35 15.73 -6.58 -10.14
CA ARG A 35 16.83 -6.10 -11.00
C ARG A 35 16.52 -4.83 -11.80
N SER A 36 15.25 -4.47 -11.99
CA SER A 36 14.89 -3.28 -12.76
C SER A 36 14.77 -2.07 -11.83
N PRO A 37 15.54 -0.99 -12.03
CA PRO A 37 15.49 0.19 -11.16
C PRO A 37 14.10 0.84 -11.19
N TRP A 38 13.43 0.83 -12.34
CA TRP A 38 12.06 1.33 -12.49
C TRP A 38 11.03 0.47 -11.75
N ALA A 39 11.19 -0.86 -11.75
CA ALA A 39 10.26 -1.73 -11.04
C ALA A 39 10.48 -1.61 -9.53
N ARG A 40 11.74 -1.43 -9.13
CA ARG A 40 12.12 -1.13 -7.75
C ARG A 40 11.50 0.20 -7.29
N ALA A 41 11.56 1.25 -8.10
CA ALA A 41 10.92 2.52 -7.82
C ALA A 41 9.40 2.38 -7.67
N GLY A 42 8.76 1.61 -8.57
CA GLY A 42 7.32 1.32 -8.47
C GLY A 42 6.94 0.59 -7.18
N VAL A 43 7.72 -0.42 -6.77
CA VAL A 43 7.50 -1.12 -5.49
C VAL A 43 7.67 -0.17 -4.29
N VAL A 44 8.70 0.69 -4.29
CA VAL A 44 8.89 1.70 -3.23
C VAL A 44 7.71 2.67 -3.17
N MET A 45 7.18 3.12 -4.32
CA MET A 45 5.96 3.94 -4.35
C MET A 45 4.78 3.18 -3.74
N MET A 46 4.56 1.92 -4.10
CA MET A 46 3.47 1.12 -3.52
C MET A 46 3.57 1.01 -1.99
N ILE A 47 4.77 0.76 -1.46
CA ILE A 47 5.03 0.72 -0.01
C ILE A 47 4.75 2.07 0.63
N CYS A 48 5.19 3.16 -0.02
CA CYS A 48 4.97 4.52 0.46
C CYS A 48 3.46 4.86 0.52
N GLY A 49 2.71 4.54 -0.54
CA GLY A 49 1.26 4.73 -0.58
C GLY A 49 0.53 3.94 0.51
N LEU A 50 0.92 2.69 0.72
CA LEU A 50 0.37 1.86 1.80
C LEU A 50 0.70 2.42 3.19
N ALA A 51 1.94 2.90 3.39
CA ALA A 51 2.35 3.53 4.64
C ALA A 51 1.56 4.83 4.90
N MET A 52 1.30 5.64 3.87
CA MET A 52 0.44 6.83 4.02
C MET A 52 -0.97 6.46 4.47
N ASN A 53 -1.59 5.45 3.87
CA ASN A 53 -2.91 4.97 4.27
C ASN A 53 -2.91 4.45 5.72
N ALA A 54 -1.88 3.70 6.09
CA ALA A 54 -1.72 3.20 7.46
C ALA A 54 -1.52 4.33 8.47
N LEU A 55 -0.70 5.33 8.16
CA LEU A 55 -0.46 6.50 9.01
C LEU A 55 -1.73 7.32 9.24
N VAL A 56 -2.53 7.53 8.18
CA VAL A 56 -3.83 8.21 8.32
C VAL A 56 -4.77 7.41 9.19
N THR A 57 -4.83 6.10 8.97
CA THR A 57 -5.71 5.21 9.74
C THR A 57 -5.32 5.20 11.22
N ASP A 58 -4.02 5.09 11.52
CA ASP A 58 -3.48 5.10 12.88
C ASP A 58 -3.69 6.46 13.58
N ALA A 59 -3.41 7.57 12.88
CA ALA A 59 -3.61 8.92 13.39
C ALA A 59 -5.08 9.23 13.72
N ASN A 60 -6.03 8.46 13.16
CA ASN A 60 -7.46 8.56 13.41
C ASN A 60 -8.01 7.34 14.16
N ALA A 61 -7.21 6.76 15.05
CA ALA A 61 -7.60 5.69 15.98
C ALA A 61 -8.13 4.42 15.28
N GLY A 62 -7.53 4.05 14.15
CA GLY A 62 -7.91 2.87 13.38
C GLY A 62 -9.04 3.11 12.37
N THR A 63 -9.41 4.36 12.13
CA THR A 63 -10.45 4.73 11.15
C THR A 63 -9.86 5.45 9.96
N MET A 64 -10.31 5.10 8.76
CA MET A 64 -10.00 5.79 7.52
C MET A 64 -11.06 6.89 7.31
N PRO A 65 -10.69 8.19 7.41
CA PRO A 65 -11.65 9.27 7.22
C PRO A 65 -11.98 9.46 5.75
N VAL A 66 -13.24 9.80 5.46
CA VAL A 66 -13.73 10.10 4.11
C VAL A 66 -14.21 11.54 4.07
N VAL A 67 -13.42 12.41 3.44
CA VAL A 67 -13.71 13.83 3.28
C VAL A 67 -14.75 14.02 2.19
N GLY A 68 -15.92 14.54 2.56
CA GLY A 68 -17.04 14.78 1.62
C GLY A 68 -17.89 13.55 1.32
N MET A 69 -17.95 12.58 2.26
CA MET A 69 -18.84 11.43 2.15
C MET A 69 -20.31 11.88 1.97
N PRO A 70 -21.01 11.44 0.91
CA PRO A 70 -22.43 11.75 0.74
C PRO A 70 -23.24 11.14 1.88
N SER A 71 -24.27 11.84 2.38
CA SER A 71 -25.15 11.36 3.46
C SER A 71 -25.93 10.09 3.09
N THR A 72 -26.04 9.78 1.80
CA THR A 72 -26.68 8.57 1.26
C THR A 72 -25.75 7.37 1.22
N LEU A 73 -24.43 7.56 1.33
CA LEU A 73 -23.44 6.50 1.21
C LEU A 73 -23.17 5.88 2.58
N ARG A 74 -23.52 4.60 2.75
CA ARG A 74 -23.23 3.85 3.97
C ARG A 74 -22.00 2.97 3.73
N PRO A 75 -20.92 3.16 4.50
CA PRO A 75 -19.74 2.32 4.38
C PRO A 75 -20.08 0.87 4.75
N VAL A 76 -19.48 -0.07 4.05
CA VAL A 76 -19.66 -1.51 4.29
C VAL A 76 -19.00 -1.96 5.59
N SER A 77 -18.06 -1.17 6.12
CA SER A 77 -17.30 -1.48 7.33
C SER A 77 -17.11 -0.24 8.21
N PRO A 78 -17.09 -0.40 9.55
CA PRO A 78 -16.89 0.70 10.51
C PRO A 78 -15.49 1.32 10.43
N MET A 79 -14.57 0.71 9.69
CA MET A 79 -13.24 1.26 9.41
C MET A 79 -13.32 2.55 8.60
N TRP A 80 -14.31 2.69 7.71
CA TRP A 80 -14.51 3.92 6.93
C TRP A 80 -15.55 4.80 7.60
N GLN A 81 -15.18 6.04 7.89
CA GLN A 81 -16.07 6.99 8.56
C GLN A 81 -16.01 8.34 7.87
N ALA A 82 -17.11 9.09 7.90
CA ALA A 82 -17.11 10.47 7.40
C ALA A 82 -16.10 11.31 8.20
N ALA A 83 -15.30 12.12 7.50
CA ALA A 83 -14.36 13.01 8.16
C ALA A 83 -15.11 14.03 9.04
N THR A 84 -14.61 14.26 10.25
CA THR A 84 -15.15 15.20 11.23
C THR A 84 -14.17 16.35 11.45
N ALA A 85 -14.57 17.37 12.20
CA ALA A 85 -13.70 18.50 12.55
C ALA A 85 -12.43 18.09 13.34
N HIS A 86 -12.40 16.88 13.91
CA HIS A 86 -11.25 16.33 14.65
C HIS A 86 -10.34 15.43 13.82
N THR A 87 -10.66 15.23 12.53
CA THR A 87 -9.88 14.36 11.65
C THR A 87 -8.46 14.89 11.45
N ARG A 88 -7.47 14.05 11.75
CA ARG A 88 -6.05 14.35 11.53
C ARG A 88 -5.63 13.87 10.14
N LEU A 89 -4.71 14.59 9.52
CA LEU A 89 -4.19 14.26 8.17
C LEU A 89 -5.28 14.15 7.11
N ALA A 90 -6.32 14.99 7.20
CA ALA A 90 -7.47 14.96 6.30
C ALA A 90 -7.09 15.07 4.81
N LEU A 91 -5.96 15.68 4.46
CA LEU A 91 -5.45 15.74 3.08
C LEU A 91 -5.03 14.36 2.54
N LEU A 92 -4.46 13.51 3.39
CA LEU A 92 -4.05 12.15 3.02
C LEU A 92 -5.21 11.15 3.14
N ALA A 93 -6.33 11.54 3.72
CA ALA A 93 -7.53 10.72 3.84
C ALA A 93 -8.30 10.64 2.50
N ASP A 94 -9.31 9.78 2.42
CA ASP A 94 -10.09 9.59 1.20
C ASP A 94 -10.78 10.91 0.81
N GLN A 95 -10.49 11.43 -0.38
CA GLN A 95 -11.09 12.68 -0.85
C GLN A 95 -12.25 12.40 -1.80
N ALA A 96 -13.42 12.95 -1.53
CA ALA A 96 -14.53 12.93 -2.50
C ALA A 96 -14.15 13.54 -3.86
N ARG A 97 -13.28 14.57 -3.86
CA ARG A 97 -12.75 15.18 -5.09
C ARG A 97 -11.88 14.25 -5.93
N LEU A 98 -11.24 13.26 -5.29
CA LEU A 98 -10.45 12.23 -5.96
C LEU A 98 -11.28 10.96 -6.22
N GLY A 99 -12.61 11.00 -6.04
CA GLY A 99 -13.48 9.84 -6.21
C GLY A 99 -13.42 8.85 -5.06
N LEU A 100 -13.25 9.34 -3.82
CA LEU A 100 -13.08 8.53 -2.59
C LEU A 100 -11.75 7.78 -2.54
N PHE A 101 -10.75 8.24 -3.29
CA PHE A 101 -9.37 7.75 -3.18
C PHE A 101 -8.57 8.59 -2.19
N SER A 102 -7.72 7.92 -1.42
CA SER A 102 -6.66 8.56 -0.65
C SER A 102 -5.48 8.95 -1.55
N VAL A 103 -4.69 9.93 -1.12
CA VAL A 103 -3.37 10.22 -1.71
C VAL A 103 -2.48 8.97 -1.70
N GLY A 104 -2.55 8.14 -0.66
CA GLY A 104 -1.81 6.89 -0.59
C GLY A 104 -2.25 5.89 -1.66
N ASP A 105 -3.55 5.81 -1.96
CA ASP A 105 -4.06 4.96 -3.05
C ASP A 105 -3.57 5.43 -4.42
N VAL A 106 -3.52 6.74 -4.65
CA VAL A 106 -2.98 7.29 -5.90
C VAL A 106 -1.51 6.90 -6.07
N VAL A 107 -0.70 7.05 -5.02
CA VAL A 107 0.71 6.66 -5.02
C VAL A 107 0.85 5.15 -5.24
N LEU A 108 -0.03 4.34 -4.65
CA LEU A 108 -0.05 2.90 -4.81
C LEU A 108 -0.40 2.49 -6.25
N LEU A 109 -1.41 3.12 -6.86
CA LEU A 109 -1.81 2.89 -8.25
C LEU A 109 -0.70 3.31 -9.24
N LEU A 110 -0.04 4.44 -8.99
CA LEU A 110 1.11 4.88 -9.79
C LEU A 110 2.28 3.89 -9.69
N GLY A 111 2.60 3.42 -8.49
CA GLY A 111 3.63 2.40 -8.29
C GLY A 111 3.30 1.08 -9.00
N GLY A 112 2.07 0.58 -8.83
CA GLY A 112 1.60 -0.66 -9.45
C GLY A 112 1.57 -0.60 -10.97
N SER A 113 1.06 0.50 -11.54
CA SER A 113 1.04 0.70 -13.00
C SER A 113 2.45 0.76 -13.60
N LEU A 114 3.40 1.40 -12.90
CA LEU A 114 4.81 1.42 -13.32
C LEU A 114 5.40 0.00 -13.36
N VAL A 115 5.18 -0.81 -12.32
CA VAL A 115 5.64 -2.21 -12.27
C VAL A 115 5.03 -3.01 -13.42
N MET A 116 3.71 -2.90 -13.62
CA MET A 116 2.99 -3.60 -14.69
C MET A 116 3.50 -3.22 -16.07
N ALA A 117 3.73 -1.93 -16.33
CA ALA A 117 4.28 -1.46 -17.59
C ALA A 117 5.66 -2.06 -17.89
N ILE A 118 6.51 -2.21 -16.88
CA ILE A 118 7.84 -2.80 -17.04
C ILE A 118 7.75 -4.30 -17.28
N CYS A 119 6.89 -5.00 -16.55
CA CYS A 119 6.63 -6.43 -16.75
C CYS A 119 6.11 -6.68 -18.16
N PHE A 120 5.16 -5.88 -18.63
CA PHE A 120 4.61 -5.95 -19.98
C PHE A 120 5.68 -5.67 -21.05
N ARG A 121 6.49 -4.62 -20.88
CA ARG A 121 7.62 -4.32 -21.77
C ARG A 121 8.66 -5.44 -21.81
N LYS A 122 8.88 -6.15 -20.70
CA LYS A 122 9.79 -7.31 -20.67
C LYS A 122 9.17 -8.53 -21.37
N ALA A 123 7.88 -8.78 -21.18
CA ALA A 123 7.16 -9.87 -21.83
C ALA A 123 7.14 -9.71 -23.36
N ILE A 124 6.82 -8.51 -23.85
CA ILE A 124 6.86 -8.20 -25.29
C ILE A 124 8.27 -8.42 -25.85
N ARG A 125 9.30 -7.91 -25.18
CA ARG A 125 10.69 -8.08 -25.63
C ARG A 125 11.09 -9.55 -25.72
N ARG A 126 10.72 -10.37 -24.74
CA ARG A 126 10.98 -11.82 -24.76
C ARG A 126 10.27 -12.51 -25.93
N HIS A 127 9.01 -12.17 -26.18
CA HIS A 127 8.26 -12.71 -27.32
C HIS A 127 8.88 -12.31 -28.66
N ALA A 128 9.35 -11.07 -28.82
CA ALA A 128 10.01 -10.61 -30.03
C ALA A 128 11.34 -11.35 -30.28
N THR A 129 12.17 -11.56 -29.24
CA THR A 129 13.44 -12.30 -29.38
C THR A 129 13.23 -13.77 -29.71
N CYS A 130 12.23 -14.45 -29.14
CA CYS A 130 11.92 -15.83 -29.50
C CYS A 130 11.43 -15.96 -30.95
N ARG A 131 10.67 -14.98 -31.46
CA ARG A 131 10.22 -14.99 -32.85
C ARG A 131 11.37 -14.78 -33.84
N SER A 132 12.39 -13.97 -33.48
CA SER A 132 13.55 -13.74 -34.34
C SER A 132 14.58 -14.88 -34.34
N ALA A 133 14.57 -15.78 -33.35
CA ALA A 133 15.50 -16.91 -33.28
C ALA A 133 15.00 -18.17 -34.00
N ASN A 134 13.77 -18.16 -34.52
CA ASN A 134 13.14 -19.25 -35.26
C ASN A 134 13.13 -19.04 -36.79
N PHE A 135 13.86 -18.03 -37.27
CA PHE A 135 14.15 -17.76 -38.68
C PHE A 135 15.67 -17.77 -38.88
#